data_AF-A0A345U856-F1
#
_entry.id   AF-A0A345U856-F1
#
_cell.length_a   1.000
_cell.length_b   1.000
_cell.length_c   1.000
_cell.angle_alpha   90.00
_cell.angle_beta   90.00
_cell.angle_gamma   90.00
#
_symmetry.space_group_name_H-M   'P 1'
#
loop_
_entity.id
_entity.type
_entity.pdbx_description
1 polymer ?
#
loop_
_entity_poly.entity_id
_entity_poly.type
_entity_poly.pdbx_seq_one_letter_code
_entity_poly.pdbx_strand_id
1 'polypeptide(L)'
;MKNFNYNSSIAKKVASLDAIMNKSEQIKLIQQIINSGILGQELLLNFLVTRCIVQKKKVKFLDGLIFEFLYFNTSDYIKTKLNYHFSFGLIELKSYLKLNYQPLQDLLISHNFQEADKLTQDYLCLLAGLDNKSNRNWLYFTDIFSFPSQDLYILDKLWRIYSRNKFGFSIQRKIWLSVNKDWEKLWNCIGWTKNGKSSRYPSEFLWNISAPDGHLPLCNQLRGVQVISALFNHHTWSQDEVF
;
A
#
# COMPACT_ATOMS: atom_id res chain seq x y z
N MET A 1 -23.05 27.42 -23.71
CA MET A 1 -22.12 28.11 -22.79
C MET A 1 -22.01 27.46 -21.40
N LYS A 2 -23.09 27.10 -20.71
CA LYS A 2 -23.02 26.46 -19.36
C LYS A 2 -22.22 25.13 -19.32
N ASN A 3 -22.41 24.22 -20.28
CA ASN A 3 -21.67 22.94 -20.32
C ASN A 3 -20.16 23.09 -20.57
N PHE A 4 -19.74 24.06 -21.38
CA PHE A 4 -18.31 24.28 -21.67
C PHE A 4 -17.55 24.78 -20.43
N ASN A 5 -18.18 25.68 -19.66
CA ASN A 5 -17.60 26.20 -18.42
C ASN A 5 -17.56 25.14 -17.30
N TYR A 6 -18.58 24.28 -17.22
CA TYR A 6 -18.61 23.16 -16.28
C TYR A 6 -17.49 22.15 -16.57
N ASN A 7 -17.32 21.76 -17.83
CA ASN A 7 -16.25 20.83 -18.25
C ASN A 7 -14.85 21.42 -18.01
N SER A 8 -14.67 22.71 -18.32
CA SER A 8 -13.42 23.44 -18.03
C SER A 8 -13.12 23.48 -16.53
N SER A 9 -14.14 23.61 -15.68
CA SER A 9 -13.99 23.60 -14.22
C SER A 9 -13.48 22.26 -13.69
N ILE A 10 -14.04 21.14 -14.16
CA ILE A 10 -13.59 19.79 -13.74
C ILE A 10 -12.17 19.50 -14.23
N ALA A 11 -11.85 19.88 -15.47
CA ALA A 11 -10.50 19.71 -16.02
C ALA A 11 -9.45 20.47 -15.19
N LYS A 12 -9.76 21.69 -14.72
CA LYS A 12 -8.90 22.44 -13.79
C LYS A 12 -8.70 21.72 -12.46
N LYS A 13 -9.77 21.14 -11.89
CA LYS A 13 -9.67 20.33 -10.66
C LYS A 13 -8.72 19.15 -10.84
N VAL A 14 -8.86 18.40 -11.94
CA VAL A 14 -7.97 17.27 -12.25
C VAL A 14 -6.52 17.73 -12.42
N ALA A 15 -6.28 18.83 -13.16
CA ALA A 15 -4.94 19.39 -13.34
C ALA A 15 -4.29 19.84 -12.00
N SER A 16 -5.10 20.25 -11.03
CA SER A 16 -4.62 20.66 -9.71
C SER A 16 -4.23 19.50 -8.79
N LEU A 17 -4.55 18.24 -9.12
CA LEU A 17 -4.19 17.07 -8.28
C LEU A 17 -2.67 16.89 -8.14
N ASP A 18 -1.89 17.37 -9.11
CA ASP A 18 -0.43 17.36 -9.07
C ASP A 18 0.17 18.52 -8.24
N ALA A 19 -0.65 19.44 -7.75
CA ALA A 19 -0.19 20.48 -6.83
C ALA A 19 0.20 19.88 -5.46
N ILE A 20 1.01 20.62 -4.72
CA ILE A 20 1.38 20.26 -3.33
C ILE A 20 0.11 20.38 -2.47
N MET A 21 -0.52 19.24 -2.20
CA MET A 21 -1.72 19.10 -1.40
C MET A 21 -1.51 18.03 -0.33
N ASN A 22 -2.13 18.20 0.83
CA ASN A 22 -2.11 17.15 1.85
C ASN A 22 -3.08 16.00 1.49
N LYS A 23 -2.93 14.86 2.16
CA LYS A 23 -3.74 13.66 1.92
C LYS A 23 -5.24 13.90 2.06
N SER A 24 -5.69 14.70 3.02
CA SER A 24 -7.11 14.98 3.23
C SER A 24 -7.69 15.81 2.08
N GLU A 25 -6.94 16.80 1.61
CA GLU A 25 -7.33 17.65 0.48
C GLU A 25 -7.41 16.84 -0.82
N GLN A 26 -6.44 15.95 -1.08
CA GLN A 26 -6.46 15.08 -2.27
C GLN A 26 -7.70 14.18 -2.27
N ILE A 27 -8.02 13.55 -1.13
CA ILE A 27 -9.23 12.72 -0.98
C ILE A 27 -10.50 13.53 -1.30
N LYS A 28 -10.65 14.71 -0.70
CA LYS A 28 -11.82 15.57 -0.92
C LYS A 28 -11.95 15.99 -2.38
N LEU A 29 -10.84 16.35 -3.02
CA LEU A 29 -10.83 16.79 -4.41
C LEU A 29 -11.20 15.64 -5.36
N ILE A 30 -10.64 14.44 -5.15
CA ILE A 30 -10.97 13.24 -5.93
C ILE A 30 -12.45 12.89 -5.78
N GLN A 31 -13.00 12.93 -4.56
CA GLN A 31 -14.42 12.72 -4.30
C GLN A 31 -15.29 13.71 -5.07
N GLN A 32 -14.95 15.00 -5.07
CA GLN A 32 -15.67 16.00 -5.84
C GLN A 32 -15.64 15.73 -7.35
N ILE A 33 -14.48 15.30 -7.88
CA ILE A 33 -14.33 14.96 -9.31
C ILE A 33 -15.20 13.76 -9.67
N ILE A 34 -15.18 12.68 -8.89
CA ILE A 34 -16.01 11.49 -9.13
C ILE A 34 -17.51 11.81 -9.04
N ASN A 35 -17.90 12.63 -8.06
CA ASN A 35 -19.29 13.06 -7.86
C ASN A 35 -19.77 14.05 -8.94
N SER A 36 -18.87 14.55 -9.80
CA SER A 36 -19.22 15.39 -10.95
C SER A 36 -19.80 14.59 -12.14
N GLY A 37 -19.97 13.27 -11.98
CA GLY A 37 -20.56 12.36 -12.95
C GLY A 37 -19.54 11.72 -13.88
N ILE A 38 -20.03 11.10 -14.96
CA ILE A 38 -19.22 10.29 -15.87
C ILE A 38 -18.01 11.03 -16.44
N LEU A 39 -18.19 12.31 -16.80
CA LEU A 39 -17.12 13.15 -17.33
C LEU A 39 -15.97 13.31 -16.34
N GLY A 40 -16.27 13.52 -15.04
CA GLY A 40 -15.23 13.64 -14.01
C GLY A 40 -14.49 12.33 -13.80
N GLN A 41 -15.20 11.21 -13.83
CA GLN A 41 -14.61 9.87 -13.74
C GLN A 41 -13.69 9.58 -14.94
N GLU A 42 -14.09 9.94 -16.17
CA GLU A 42 -13.26 9.79 -17.37
C GLU A 42 -12.02 10.67 -17.34
N LEU A 43 -12.16 11.94 -16.97
CA LEU A 43 -11.01 12.85 -16.86
C LEU A 43 -10.01 12.36 -15.81
N LEU A 44 -10.50 11.82 -14.70
CA LEU A 44 -9.65 11.26 -13.65
C LEU A 44 -8.94 9.98 -14.09
N LEU A 45 -9.63 9.08 -14.81
CA LEU A 45 -9.02 7.90 -15.41
C LEU A 45 -7.96 8.29 -16.45
N ASN A 46 -8.26 9.23 -17.35
CA ASN A 46 -7.32 9.70 -18.36
C ASN A 46 -6.08 10.33 -17.73
N PHE A 47 -6.24 11.05 -16.62
CA PHE A 47 -5.13 11.59 -15.86
C PHE A 47 -4.22 10.48 -15.31
N LEU A 48 -4.80 9.44 -14.70
CA LEU A 48 -4.05 8.28 -14.21
C LEU A 48 -3.32 7.53 -15.34
N VAL A 49 -4.02 7.23 -16.45
CA VAL A 49 -3.45 6.58 -17.65
C VAL A 49 -2.31 7.41 -18.23
N THR A 50 -2.50 8.72 -18.37
CA THR A 50 -1.47 9.62 -18.90
C THR A 50 -0.22 9.57 -18.04
N ARG A 51 -0.36 9.59 -16.71
CA ARG A 51 0.77 9.58 -15.79
C ARG A 51 1.51 8.25 -15.79
N CYS A 52 0.78 7.15 -15.62
CA CYS A 52 1.38 5.83 -15.40
C CYS A 52 1.78 5.11 -16.69
N ILE A 53 1.00 5.25 -17.77
CA ILE A 53 1.21 4.50 -19.02
C ILE A 53 1.90 5.37 -20.07
N VAL A 54 1.37 6.57 -20.36
CA VAL A 54 1.91 7.43 -21.43
C VAL A 54 3.23 8.05 -21.01
N GLN A 55 3.28 8.67 -19.83
CA GLN A 55 4.47 9.35 -19.30
C GLN A 55 5.40 8.41 -18.52
N LYS A 56 4.97 7.19 -18.20
CA LYS A 56 5.72 6.20 -17.41
C LYS A 56 6.30 6.76 -16.11
N LYS A 57 5.58 7.68 -15.46
CA LYS A 57 5.99 8.23 -14.16
C LYS A 57 6.03 7.12 -13.11
N LYS A 58 7.00 7.17 -12.21
CA LYS A 58 7.04 6.29 -11.03
C LYS A 58 5.74 6.46 -10.25
N VAL A 59 5.05 5.36 -9.99
CA VAL A 59 3.78 5.33 -9.23
C VAL A 59 4.01 5.89 -7.83
N LYS A 60 3.19 6.88 -7.47
CA LYS A 60 3.16 7.56 -6.17
C LYS A 60 1.86 7.28 -5.43
N PHE A 61 1.78 7.75 -4.19
CA PHE A 61 0.58 7.69 -3.36
C PHE A 61 -0.68 8.20 -4.07
N LEU A 62 -0.60 9.34 -4.77
CA LEU A 62 -1.74 9.92 -5.50
C LEU A 62 -2.32 8.95 -6.53
N ASP A 63 -1.45 8.22 -7.25
CA ASP A 63 -1.88 7.31 -8.31
C ASP A 63 -2.66 6.13 -7.71
N GLY A 64 -2.17 5.57 -6.59
CA GLY A 64 -2.88 4.55 -5.81
C GLY A 64 -4.22 5.02 -5.28
N LEU A 65 -4.28 6.25 -4.78
CA LEU A 65 -5.51 6.86 -4.28
C LEU A 65 -6.54 7.04 -5.40
N ILE A 66 -6.12 7.56 -6.56
CA ILE A 66 -7.00 7.72 -7.72
C ILE A 66 -7.52 6.35 -8.18
N PHE A 67 -6.64 5.36 -8.29
CA PHE A 67 -7.01 4.01 -8.68
C PHE A 67 -8.05 3.39 -7.75
N GLU A 68 -7.85 3.46 -6.42
CA GLU A 68 -8.80 2.97 -5.42
C GLU A 68 -10.19 3.64 -5.62
N PHE A 69 -10.20 4.95 -5.79
CA PHE A 69 -11.43 5.71 -5.95
C PHE A 69 -12.17 5.35 -7.24
N LEU A 70 -11.44 5.18 -8.35
CA LEU A 70 -11.98 4.67 -9.61
C LEU A 70 -12.50 3.23 -9.45
N TYR A 71 -11.78 2.37 -8.73
CA TYR A 71 -12.16 0.97 -8.56
C TYR A 71 -13.47 0.79 -7.77
N PHE A 72 -13.64 1.53 -6.67
CA PHE A 72 -14.79 1.35 -5.78
C PHE A 72 -15.98 2.28 -6.05
N ASN A 73 -15.76 3.50 -6.57
CA ASN A 73 -16.75 4.58 -6.51
C ASN A 73 -17.22 5.10 -7.87
N THR A 74 -16.95 4.38 -8.97
CA THR A 74 -17.39 4.79 -10.31
C THR A 74 -18.39 3.82 -10.93
N SER A 75 -18.95 4.23 -12.07
CA SER A 75 -19.79 3.35 -12.89
C SER A 75 -19.03 2.13 -13.43
N ASP A 76 -19.74 1.05 -13.75
CA ASP A 76 -19.17 -0.17 -14.32
C ASP A 76 -18.43 0.11 -15.64
N TYR A 77 -18.96 1.03 -16.45
CA TYR A 77 -18.30 1.51 -17.66
C TYR A 77 -16.87 2.01 -17.41
N ILE A 78 -16.67 2.81 -16.36
CA ILE A 78 -15.35 3.33 -15.99
C ILE A 78 -14.48 2.21 -15.41
N LYS A 79 -15.05 1.31 -14.61
CA LYS A 79 -14.31 0.16 -14.07
C LYS A 79 -13.81 -0.77 -15.18
N THR A 80 -14.61 -1.01 -16.22
CA THR A 80 -14.18 -1.78 -17.40
C THR A 80 -12.99 -1.11 -18.09
N LYS A 81 -13.03 0.22 -18.30
CA LYS A 81 -11.88 0.95 -18.87
C LYS A 81 -10.65 0.93 -17.95
N LEU A 82 -10.84 1.07 -16.64
CA LEU A 82 -9.76 0.98 -15.66
C LEU A 82 -9.07 -0.38 -15.75
N ASN A 83 -9.85 -1.47 -15.75
CA ASN A 83 -9.34 -2.84 -15.85
C ASN A 83 -8.68 -3.13 -17.21
N TYR A 84 -9.14 -2.49 -18.29
CA TYR A 84 -8.50 -2.59 -19.60
C TYR A 84 -7.08 -1.98 -19.58
N HIS A 85 -6.91 -0.82 -18.92
CA HIS A 85 -5.61 -0.15 -18.84
C HIS A 85 -4.67 -0.73 -17.77
N PHE A 86 -5.24 -1.23 -16.67
CA PHE A 86 -4.52 -1.68 -15.48
C PHE A 86 -4.95 -3.10 -15.07
N SER A 87 -4.95 -4.02 -16.03
CA SER A 87 -5.41 -5.42 -15.82
C SER A 87 -4.65 -6.16 -14.72
N PHE A 88 -3.42 -5.72 -14.42
CA PHE A 88 -2.56 -6.27 -13.38
C PHE A 88 -2.29 -5.27 -12.23
N GLY A 89 -3.08 -4.20 -12.14
CA GLY A 89 -2.88 -3.13 -11.18
C GLY A 89 -1.86 -2.08 -11.63
N LEU A 90 -1.46 -1.21 -10.70
CA LEU A 90 -0.55 -0.08 -10.93
C LEU A 90 0.93 -0.47 -10.87
N ILE A 91 1.30 -1.49 -10.09
CA ILE A 91 2.70 -1.76 -9.76
C ILE A 91 3.25 -2.83 -10.67
N GLU A 92 4.32 -2.49 -11.38
CA GLU A 92 5.13 -3.45 -12.12
C GLU A 92 5.95 -4.32 -11.15
N LEU A 93 5.72 -5.63 -11.18
CA LEU A 93 6.22 -6.60 -10.20
C LEU A 93 7.53 -7.26 -10.66
N LYS A 94 8.60 -6.48 -10.79
CA LYS A 94 9.93 -7.00 -11.13
C LYS A 94 10.61 -7.63 -9.92
N SER A 95 10.40 -8.92 -9.67
CA SER A 95 11.06 -9.67 -8.57
C SER A 95 12.50 -10.07 -8.93
N TYR A 96 13.43 -10.00 -7.97
CA TYR A 96 14.78 -10.54 -8.14
C TYR A 96 14.77 -12.08 -8.08
N LEU A 97 14.00 -12.65 -7.15
CA LEU A 97 13.81 -14.10 -7.03
C LEU A 97 12.80 -14.69 -8.03
N LYS A 98 12.28 -13.89 -8.97
CA LYS A 98 11.23 -14.29 -9.93
C LYS A 98 9.96 -14.80 -9.25
N LEU A 99 9.68 -14.33 -8.03
CA LEU A 99 8.43 -14.59 -7.32
C LEU A 99 7.28 -13.82 -7.99
N ASN A 100 6.13 -14.48 -8.10
CA ASN A 100 4.92 -13.85 -8.62
C ASN A 100 4.18 -13.16 -7.48
N TYR A 101 4.21 -11.83 -7.41
CA TYR A 101 3.47 -11.02 -6.42
C TYR A 101 2.08 -10.56 -6.89
N GLN A 102 1.63 -10.97 -8.07
CA GLN A 102 0.32 -10.57 -8.60
C GLN A 102 -0.83 -10.93 -7.65
N PRO A 103 -0.85 -12.14 -7.03
CA PRO A 103 -1.92 -12.48 -6.10
C PRO A 103 -2.00 -11.52 -4.90
N LEU A 104 -0.86 -11.04 -4.39
CA LEU A 104 -0.85 -10.05 -3.31
C LEU A 104 -1.38 -8.69 -3.79
N GLN A 105 -0.97 -8.26 -4.98
CA GLN A 105 -1.48 -7.03 -5.58
C GLN A 105 -3.01 -7.09 -5.75
N ASP A 106 -3.57 -8.20 -6.22
CA ASP A 106 -5.01 -8.38 -6.41
C ASP A 106 -5.78 -8.37 -5.08
N LEU A 107 -5.25 -9.04 -4.05
CA LEU A 107 -5.83 -9.01 -2.70
C LEU A 107 -5.83 -7.60 -2.10
N LEU A 108 -4.75 -6.84 -2.31
CA LEU A 108 -4.65 -5.48 -1.82
C LEU A 108 -5.56 -4.51 -2.58
N ILE A 109 -5.69 -4.63 -3.91
CA ILE A 109 -6.63 -3.86 -4.72
C ILE A 109 -8.07 -4.04 -4.23
N SER A 110 -8.45 -5.28 -3.93
CA SER A 110 -9.79 -5.63 -3.44
C SER A 110 -10.00 -5.38 -1.94
N HIS A 111 -9.02 -4.78 -1.25
CA HIS A 111 -9.02 -4.56 0.19
C HIS A 111 -9.20 -5.83 1.04
N ASN A 112 -8.82 -7.01 0.52
CA ASN A 112 -8.80 -8.25 1.28
C ASN A 112 -7.52 -8.35 2.14
N PHE A 113 -7.40 -7.42 3.09
CA PHE A 113 -6.17 -7.21 3.84
C PHE A 113 -5.77 -8.38 4.74
N GLN A 114 -6.73 -9.16 5.23
CA GLN A 114 -6.42 -10.33 6.07
C GLN A 114 -5.73 -11.45 5.27
N GLU A 115 -6.22 -11.75 4.07
CA GLU A 115 -5.57 -12.73 3.20
C GLU A 115 -4.26 -12.17 2.61
N ALA A 116 -4.21 -10.87 2.30
CA ALA A 116 -2.97 -10.21 1.89
C ALA A 116 -1.88 -10.29 2.97
N ASP A 117 -2.25 -10.18 4.25
CA ASP A 117 -1.32 -10.32 5.38
C ASP A 117 -0.74 -11.71 5.48
N LYS A 118 -1.58 -12.75 5.43
CA LYS A 118 -1.15 -14.16 5.40
C LYS A 118 -0.20 -14.42 4.23
N LEU A 119 -0.59 -14.01 3.03
CA LEU A 119 0.21 -14.20 1.84
C LEU A 119 1.54 -13.42 1.90
N THR A 120 1.55 -12.25 2.56
CA THR A 120 2.79 -11.52 2.83
C THR A 120 3.72 -12.34 3.73
N GLN A 121 3.22 -13.01 4.77
CA GLN A 121 4.05 -13.89 5.61
C GLN A 121 4.65 -15.05 4.80
N ASP A 122 3.86 -15.64 3.90
CA ASP A 122 4.33 -16.71 3.02
C ASP A 122 5.46 -16.21 2.10
N TYR A 123 5.31 -15.02 1.51
CA TYR A 123 6.39 -14.42 0.71
C TYR A 123 7.64 -14.14 1.54
N LEU A 124 7.53 -13.62 2.76
CA LEU A 124 8.71 -13.39 3.60
C LEU A 124 9.43 -14.71 3.93
N CYS A 125 8.70 -15.81 4.12
CA CYS A 125 9.30 -17.14 4.25
C CYS A 125 10.03 -17.54 2.95
N LEU A 126 9.43 -17.32 1.78
CA LEU A 126 10.09 -17.58 0.50
C LEU A 126 11.35 -16.73 0.30
N LEU A 127 11.38 -15.47 0.77
CA LEU A 127 12.58 -14.62 0.74
C LEU A 127 13.70 -15.16 1.63
N ALA A 128 13.36 -15.89 2.69
CA ALA A 128 14.30 -16.62 3.54
C ALA A 128 14.74 -17.97 2.94
N GLY A 129 14.26 -18.34 1.76
CA GLY A 129 14.47 -19.67 1.17
C GLY A 129 13.70 -20.79 1.88
N LEU A 130 12.67 -20.44 2.66
CA LEU A 130 11.77 -21.40 3.30
C LEU A 130 10.62 -21.74 2.34
N ASP A 131 10.35 -23.02 2.17
CA ASP A 131 9.32 -23.55 1.29
C ASP A 131 8.50 -24.65 2.00
N ASN A 132 7.60 -25.32 1.26
CA ASN A 132 6.75 -26.39 1.80
C ASN A 132 7.53 -27.61 2.31
N LYS A 133 8.83 -27.73 2.03
CA LYS A 133 9.71 -28.80 2.52
C LYS A 133 10.48 -28.38 3.77
N SER A 134 10.40 -27.10 4.14
CA SER A 134 11.09 -26.56 5.31
C SER A 134 10.38 -26.99 6.58
N ASN A 135 11.16 -27.32 7.61
CA ASN A 135 10.64 -27.76 8.91
C ASN A 135 10.00 -26.62 9.75
N ARG A 136 9.90 -25.41 9.20
CA ARG A 136 9.32 -24.23 9.86
C ARG A 136 8.68 -23.29 8.83
N ASN A 137 7.67 -22.56 9.29
CA ASN A 137 6.97 -21.50 8.55
C ASN A 137 7.06 -20.15 9.28
N TRP A 138 8.17 -19.91 9.99
CA TRP A 138 8.47 -18.66 10.68
C TRP A 138 9.92 -18.26 10.47
N LEU A 139 10.21 -16.97 10.65
CA LEU A 139 11.52 -16.38 10.42
C LEU A 139 12.35 -16.29 11.71
N TYR A 140 13.66 -16.42 11.55
CA TYR A 140 14.66 -15.95 12.50
C TYR A 140 15.14 -14.58 12.04
N PHE A 141 15.66 -13.76 12.97
CA PHE A 141 16.16 -12.43 12.60
C PHE A 141 17.34 -12.50 11.61
N THR A 142 18.12 -13.57 11.65
CA THR A 142 19.24 -13.80 10.72
C THR A 142 18.77 -14.03 9.28
N ASP A 143 17.56 -14.56 9.08
CA ASP A 143 16.99 -14.77 7.74
C ASP A 143 16.76 -13.43 7.03
N ILE A 144 16.48 -12.37 7.78
CA ILE A 144 16.21 -11.04 7.23
C ILE A 144 17.45 -10.48 6.51
N PHE A 145 18.65 -10.85 6.93
CA PHE A 145 19.88 -10.36 6.31
C PHE A 145 20.10 -10.89 4.88
N SER A 146 19.44 -12.00 4.52
CA SER A 146 19.50 -12.54 3.15
C SER A 146 18.39 -12.02 2.24
N PHE A 147 17.49 -11.17 2.72
CA PHE A 147 16.36 -10.71 1.92
C PHE A 147 16.84 -9.85 0.75
N PRO A 148 16.43 -10.16 -0.49
CA PRO A 148 16.70 -9.28 -1.61
C PRO A 148 15.95 -7.95 -1.43
N SER A 149 16.69 -6.84 -1.45
CA SER A 149 16.13 -5.50 -1.27
C SER A 149 14.98 -5.17 -2.23
N GLN A 150 15.10 -5.64 -3.48
CA GLN A 150 14.09 -5.43 -4.51
C GLN A 150 12.75 -6.11 -4.18
N ASP A 151 12.78 -7.33 -3.68
CA ASP A 151 11.59 -8.10 -3.31
C ASP A 151 10.92 -7.52 -2.06
N LEU A 152 11.71 -7.21 -1.02
CA LEU A 152 11.19 -6.57 0.18
C LEU A 152 10.58 -5.18 -0.13
N TYR A 153 11.20 -4.43 -1.05
CA TYR A 153 10.66 -3.16 -1.52
C TYR A 153 9.33 -3.32 -2.26
N ILE A 154 9.16 -4.37 -3.07
CA ILE A 154 7.88 -4.65 -3.75
C ILE A 154 6.77 -4.90 -2.74
N LEU A 155 7.02 -5.74 -1.74
CA LEU A 155 6.05 -6.02 -0.67
C LEU A 155 5.62 -4.73 0.03
N ASP A 156 6.58 -3.90 0.46
CA ASP A 156 6.27 -2.62 1.13
C ASP A 156 5.52 -1.65 0.21
N LYS A 157 5.96 -1.52 -1.05
CA LYS A 157 5.34 -0.61 -2.02
C LYS A 157 3.90 -1.01 -2.32
N LEU A 158 3.62 -2.31 -2.46
CA LEU A 158 2.26 -2.81 -2.65
C LEU A 158 1.36 -2.41 -1.49
N TRP A 159 1.79 -2.69 -0.25
CA TRP A 159 1.04 -2.30 0.94
C TRP A 159 0.79 -0.80 0.98
N ARG A 160 1.79 0.03 0.70
CA ARG A 160 1.64 1.50 0.72
C ARG A 160 0.67 2.00 -0.34
N ILE A 161 0.80 1.55 -1.58
CA ILE A 161 0.02 2.07 -2.70
C ILE A 161 -1.47 1.75 -2.54
N TYR A 162 -1.80 0.56 -2.06
CA TYR A 162 -3.17 0.08 -1.92
C TYR A 162 -3.76 0.21 -0.50
N SER A 163 -3.10 0.98 0.39
CA SER A 163 -3.61 1.28 1.73
C SER A 163 -3.70 2.78 2.00
N ARG A 164 -3.76 3.60 0.94
CA ARG A 164 -3.63 5.05 1.05
C ARG A 164 -2.36 5.46 1.82
N ASN A 165 -1.26 4.74 1.63
CA ASN A 165 0.01 4.91 2.33
C ASN A 165 -0.12 4.84 3.87
N LYS A 166 -1.02 3.98 4.38
CA LYS A 166 -1.18 3.71 5.81
C LYS A 166 -0.41 2.48 6.26
N PHE A 167 -0.28 1.47 5.41
CA PHE A 167 0.31 0.18 5.75
C PHE A 167 1.64 -0.02 5.02
N GLY A 168 2.48 -0.90 5.57
CA GLY A 168 3.83 -1.20 5.07
C GLY A 168 4.89 -1.19 6.17
N PHE A 169 5.95 -1.96 5.97
CA PHE A 169 7.08 -2.06 6.90
C PHE A 169 7.83 -0.73 7.01
N SER A 170 7.95 0.04 5.93
CA SER A 170 8.57 1.36 5.96
C SER A 170 7.74 2.37 6.76
N ILE A 171 6.40 2.24 6.74
CA ILE A 171 5.50 3.05 7.58
C ILE A 171 5.70 2.70 9.05
N GLN A 172 5.72 1.41 9.38
CA GLN A 172 5.99 0.95 10.75
C GLN A 172 7.38 1.41 11.24
N ARG A 173 8.43 1.27 10.41
CA ARG A 173 9.77 1.78 10.69
C ARG A 173 9.75 3.27 10.98
N LYS A 174 9.05 4.07 10.17
CA LYS A 174 8.95 5.53 10.37
C LYS A 174 8.33 5.86 11.72
N ILE A 175 7.25 5.17 12.09
CA ILE A 175 6.59 5.34 13.40
C ILE A 175 7.55 4.93 14.52
N TRP A 176 8.22 3.78 14.40
CA TRP A 176 9.19 3.28 15.37
C TRP A 176 10.33 4.27 15.62
N LEU A 177 10.89 4.86 14.55
CA LEU A 177 11.90 5.91 14.66
C LEU A 177 11.35 7.17 15.34
N SER A 178 10.12 7.60 15.02
CA SER A 178 9.52 8.79 15.63
C SER A 178 9.25 8.65 17.13
N VAL A 179 9.10 7.42 17.63
CA VAL A 179 8.93 7.13 19.06
C VAL A 179 10.26 6.74 19.73
N ASN A 180 11.40 7.18 19.17
CA ASN A 180 12.75 6.89 19.69
C ASN A 180 13.05 5.40 19.83
N LYS A 181 12.58 4.60 18.87
CA LYS A 181 12.77 3.14 18.82
C LYS A 181 12.16 2.37 20.00
N ASP A 182 11.20 2.97 20.69
CA ASP A 182 10.46 2.36 21.79
C ASP A 182 9.39 1.40 21.26
N TRP A 183 9.54 0.11 21.57
CA TRP A 183 8.65 -0.95 21.09
C TRP A 183 7.24 -0.85 21.68
N GLU A 184 7.09 -0.52 22.96
CA GLU A 184 5.77 -0.41 23.60
C GLU A 184 4.97 0.75 23.01
N LYS A 185 5.64 1.89 22.79
CA LYS A 185 5.03 3.03 22.10
C LYS A 185 4.64 2.68 20.67
N LEU A 186 5.50 1.96 19.93
CA LEU A 186 5.17 1.48 18.59
C LEU A 186 3.90 0.62 18.60
N TRP A 187 3.83 -0.39 19.47
CA TRP A 187 2.67 -1.30 19.54
C TRP A 187 1.37 -0.58 19.84
N ASN A 188 1.41 0.45 20.67
CA ASN A 188 0.26 1.31 20.92
C ASN A 188 -0.10 2.13 19.67
N CYS A 189 0.87 2.82 19.06
CA CYS A 189 0.65 3.65 17.87
C CYS A 189 0.06 2.87 16.69
N ILE A 190 0.54 1.66 16.42
CA ILE A 190 0.06 0.84 15.30
C ILE A 190 -1.11 -0.06 15.68
N GLY A 191 -1.59 -0.03 16.93
CA GLY A 191 -2.76 -0.78 17.38
C GLY A 191 -2.56 -2.29 17.55
N TRP A 192 -1.34 -2.73 17.88
CA TRP A 192 -1.04 -4.14 18.21
C TRP A 192 -1.20 -4.45 19.71
N THR A 193 -1.35 -3.41 20.53
CA THR A 193 -1.70 -3.54 21.94
C THR A 193 -2.89 -2.65 22.28
N LYS A 194 -3.80 -3.15 23.11
CA LYS A 194 -4.92 -2.39 23.66
C LYS A 194 -4.89 -2.50 25.19
N ASN A 195 -4.83 -1.35 25.87
CA ASN A 195 -4.75 -1.28 27.34
C ASN A 195 -3.63 -2.17 27.92
N GLY A 196 -2.44 -2.13 27.32
CA GLY A 196 -1.27 -2.92 27.75
C GLY A 196 -1.33 -4.42 27.43
N LYS A 197 -2.36 -4.90 26.73
CA LYS A 197 -2.48 -6.30 26.31
C LYS A 197 -2.30 -6.43 24.80
N SER A 198 -1.52 -7.42 24.37
CA SER A 198 -1.35 -7.74 22.94
C SER A 198 -2.67 -8.19 22.32
N SER A 199 -2.95 -7.70 21.11
CA SER A 199 -4.12 -8.08 20.33
C SER A 199 -4.06 -9.56 19.90
N ARG A 200 -5.20 -10.26 19.97
CA ARG A 200 -5.34 -11.65 19.55
C ARG A 200 -5.62 -11.77 18.05
N TYR A 201 -4.80 -12.56 17.36
CA TYR A 201 -4.99 -12.87 15.95
C TYR A 201 -6.11 -13.92 15.75
N PRO A 202 -6.95 -13.79 14.70
CA PRO A 202 -7.06 -12.65 13.79
C PRO A 202 -8.08 -11.60 14.24
N SER A 203 -8.91 -11.90 15.23
CA SER A 203 -10.17 -11.19 15.51
C SER A 203 -10.03 -9.80 16.12
N GLU A 204 -8.91 -9.50 16.80
CA GLU A 204 -8.69 -8.21 17.45
C GLU A 204 -7.89 -7.23 16.58
N PHE A 205 -7.54 -7.62 15.36
CA PHE A 205 -6.91 -6.75 14.36
C PHE A 205 -7.95 -6.15 13.42
N LEU A 206 -7.65 -4.97 12.87
CA LEU A 206 -8.50 -4.23 11.95
C LEU A 206 -8.05 -4.47 10.51
N TRP A 207 -8.84 -5.26 9.78
CA TRP A 207 -8.55 -5.64 8.39
C TRP A 207 -9.15 -4.68 7.36
N ASN A 208 -9.02 -3.37 7.58
CA ASN A 208 -9.58 -2.35 6.69
C ASN A 208 -8.85 -1.00 6.83
N ILE A 209 -9.16 -0.06 5.93
CA ILE A 209 -8.50 1.25 5.83
C ILE A 209 -8.68 2.16 7.06
N SER A 210 -9.61 1.86 7.97
CA SER A 210 -9.80 2.63 9.21
C SER A 210 -8.75 2.32 10.27
N ALA A 211 -8.00 1.22 10.13
CA ALA A 211 -6.94 0.85 11.07
C ALA A 211 -5.86 1.93 11.22
N PRO A 212 -5.10 1.98 12.33
CA PRO A 212 -4.01 2.93 12.51
C PRO A 212 -2.95 2.85 11.41
N ASP A 213 -2.17 3.92 11.24
CA ASP A 213 -0.99 3.87 10.37
C ASP A 213 0.00 2.83 10.94
N GLY A 214 0.61 2.05 10.05
CA GLY A 214 1.50 0.94 10.39
C GLY A 214 0.79 -0.33 10.90
N HIS A 215 -0.54 -0.38 10.97
CA HIS A 215 -1.25 -1.54 11.53
C HIS A 215 -0.92 -2.86 10.82
N LEU A 216 -0.74 -2.81 9.49
CA LEU A 216 -0.43 -3.95 8.64
C LEU A 216 0.82 -3.67 7.78
N PRO A 217 1.48 -4.71 7.25
CA PRO A 217 1.29 -6.14 7.58
C PRO A 217 1.78 -6.49 8.99
N LEU A 218 1.32 -7.60 9.55
CA LEU A 218 1.69 -8.07 10.88
C LEU A 218 3.10 -8.68 10.89
N CYS A 219 3.74 -8.66 12.05
CA CYS A 219 4.92 -9.46 12.32
C CYS A 219 4.72 -10.12 13.69
N ASN A 220 4.80 -11.44 13.77
CA ASN A 220 4.47 -12.18 14.99
C ASN A 220 5.48 -11.89 16.12
N GLN A 221 5.01 -11.26 17.20
CA GLN A 221 5.83 -10.89 18.36
C GLN A 221 5.94 -11.98 19.45
N LEU A 222 5.33 -13.17 19.26
CA LEU A 222 5.42 -14.28 20.22
C LEU A 222 6.86 -14.80 20.42
N ARG A 223 7.77 -14.48 19.48
CA ARG A 223 9.20 -14.85 19.53
C ARG A 223 10.10 -13.63 19.78
N GLY A 224 9.53 -12.53 20.27
CA GLY A 224 10.24 -11.28 20.54
C GLY A 224 10.43 -10.39 19.32
N VAL A 225 11.15 -9.28 19.53
CA VAL A 225 11.24 -8.16 18.58
C VAL A 225 12.38 -8.27 17.56
N GLN A 226 13.19 -9.34 17.61
CA GLN A 226 14.42 -9.41 16.82
C GLN A 226 14.15 -9.44 15.31
N VAL A 227 13.12 -10.17 14.87
CA VAL A 227 12.76 -10.26 13.44
C VAL A 227 12.33 -8.90 12.89
N ILE A 228 11.39 -8.23 13.56
CA ILE A 228 10.91 -6.92 13.13
C ILE A 228 11.99 -5.83 13.27
N SER A 229 12.86 -5.93 14.27
CA SER A 229 14.04 -5.07 14.41
C SER A 229 14.99 -5.23 13.23
N ALA A 230 15.33 -6.48 12.85
CA ALA A 230 16.16 -6.74 11.68
C ALA A 230 15.49 -6.22 10.40
N LEU A 231 14.17 -6.37 10.30
CA LEU A 231 13.39 -5.86 9.17
C LEU A 231 13.49 -4.33 9.11
N PHE A 232 13.24 -3.59 10.18
CA PHE A 232 13.31 -2.12 10.21
C PHE A 232 14.72 -1.55 10.00
N ASN A 233 15.76 -2.33 10.32
CA ASN A 233 17.15 -1.94 10.07
C ASN A 233 17.68 -2.46 8.72
N HIS A 234 16.86 -3.11 7.90
CA HIS A 234 17.25 -3.56 6.58
C HIS A 234 17.63 -2.37 5.69
N HIS A 235 18.74 -2.50 4.94
CA HIS A 235 19.33 -1.39 4.19
C HIS A 235 18.41 -0.82 3.08
N THR A 236 17.43 -1.61 2.60
CA THR A 236 16.46 -1.20 1.57
C THR A 236 15.74 0.12 1.91
N TRP A 237 15.48 0.40 3.20
CA TRP A 237 14.75 1.61 3.62
C TRP A 237 15.55 2.90 3.47
N SER A 238 16.88 2.81 3.36
CA SER A 238 17.75 3.98 3.15
C SER A 238 17.54 4.61 1.77
N GLN A 239 16.94 3.87 0.83
CA GLN A 239 16.61 4.39 -0.52
C GLN A 239 15.37 5.30 -0.52
N ASP A 240 14.56 5.27 0.54
CA ASP A 240 13.34 6.07 0.68
C ASP A 240 13.57 7.41 1.41
N GLU A 241 14.78 7.69 1.90
CA GLU A 241 15.13 8.95 2.58
C GLU A 241 15.39 10.13 1.61
N VAL A 242 15.14 9.94 0.30
CA VAL A 242 15.42 10.93 -0.77
C VAL A 242 14.13 11.43 -1.47
N PHE A 243 12.94 11.31 -0.86
CA PHE A 243 11.70 11.82 -1.46
C PHE A 243 10.87 12.71 -0.52
#